data_AF-A0A2U3KDJ6-F1
#
_entry.id   AF-A0A2U3KDJ6-F1
#
_cell.length_a   1.000
_cell.length_b   1.000
_cell.length_c   1.000
_cell.angle_alpha   90.00
_cell.angle_beta   90.00
_cell.angle_gamma   90.00
#
_symmetry.space_group_name_H-M   'P 1'
#
loop_
_entity.id
_entity.type
_entity.pdbx_description
1 polymer ?
#
loop_
_entity_poly.entity_id
_entity_poly.type
_entity_poly.pdbx_seq_one_letter_code
_entity_poly.pdbx_strand_id
1 'polypeptide(L)' 'MAATSGTDHSVPVERWSSVEEICKHLGVSRDTIYRWIAGRGMPAHRIGRLWKFKLSEVDAWARTKPEPA' A
#
# COMPACT_ATOMS: atom_id res chain seq x y z
N MET A 1 10.32 -32.54 -5.85
CA MET A 1 9.40 -31.39 -5.73
C MET A 1 9.14 -31.19 -4.25
N ALA A 2 9.90 -30.31 -3.59
CA ALA A 2 9.70 -30.01 -2.18
C ALA A 2 10.02 -28.52 -1.94
N ALA A 3 9.22 -27.95 -1.06
CA ALA A 3 9.07 -26.55 -0.71
C ALA A 3 10.40 -25.81 -0.43
N THR A 4 10.42 -24.54 -0.81
CA THR A 4 11.10 -23.51 -0.01
C THR A 4 10.09 -22.40 0.28
N SER A 5 9.43 -22.55 1.43
CA SER A 5 8.87 -21.42 2.16
C SER A 5 10.00 -20.43 2.43
N GLY A 6 9.77 -19.18 2.03
CA GLY A 6 10.67 -18.07 2.28
C GLY A 6 9.85 -16.80 2.45
N THR A 7 8.76 -16.86 3.21
CA THR A 7 8.11 -15.66 3.69
C THR A 7 8.94 -15.15 4.85
N ASP A 8 9.98 -14.38 4.51
CA ASP A 8 10.74 -13.57 5.44
C ASP A 8 9.75 -12.64 6.15
N HIS A 9 9.54 -12.87 7.44
CA HIS A 9 8.83 -11.98 8.34
C HIS A 9 9.87 -11.32 9.26
N SER A 10 10.84 -10.64 8.65
CA SER A 10 11.75 -9.79 9.39
C SER A 10 11.07 -8.44 9.64
N VAL A 11 10.94 -8.09 10.91
CA VAL A 11 10.45 -6.81 11.43
C VAL A 11 10.89 -5.62 10.54
N PRO A 12 9.96 -4.84 9.97
CA PRO A 12 10.18 -4.19 8.69
C PRO A 12 10.94 -2.88 8.86
N VAL A 13 12.10 -2.77 8.20
CA VAL A 13 12.50 -1.46 7.67
C VAL A 13 11.36 -1.04 6.75
N GLU A 14 10.64 0.04 7.05
CA GLU A 14 9.47 0.45 6.26
C GLU A 14 9.91 0.83 4.85
N ARG A 15 9.95 -0.17 3.96
CA ARG A 15 10.31 0.01 2.56
C ARG A 15 9.20 0.77 1.87
N TRP A 16 9.61 1.70 1.01
CA TRP A 16 8.71 2.43 0.14
C TRP A 16 8.06 1.49 -0.87
N SER A 17 6.80 1.15 -0.65
CA SER A 17 5.98 0.35 -1.55
C SER A 17 5.53 1.18 -2.74
N SER A 18 5.45 0.55 -3.90
CA SER A 18 4.89 1.13 -5.12
C SER A 18 3.37 0.93 -5.15
N VAL A 19 2.66 1.67 -6.03
CA VAL A 19 1.20 1.54 -6.20
C VAL A 19 0.76 0.08 -6.39
N GLU A 20 1.48 -0.70 -7.21
CA GLU A 20 1.14 -2.10 -7.48
C GLU A 20 1.21 -3.00 -6.25
N GLU A 21 2.15 -2.73 -5.35
CA GLU A 21 2.34 -3.50 -4.12
C GLU A 21 1.23 -3.18 -3.13
N ILE A 22 0.84 -1.90 -3.02
CA ILE A 22 -0.32 -1.48 -2.24
C ILE A 22 -1.62 -2.07 -2.81
N CYS A 23 -1.77 -2.13 -4.13
CA CYS A 23 -2.90 -2.79 -4.77
C CYS A 23 -3.01 -4.26 -4.37
N LYS A 24 -1.88 -4.99 -4.38
CA LYS A 24 -1.84 -6.39 -3.95
C LYS A 24 -2.08 -6.54 -2.44
N HIS A 25 -1.58 -5.60 -1.64
CA HIS A 25 -1.72 -5.62 -0.19
C HIS A 25 -3.17 -5.38 0.26
N LEU A 26 -3.83 -4.38 -0.33
CA LEU A 26 -5.21 -4.01 0.01
C LEU A 26 -6.27 -4.76 -0.81
N GLY A 27 -5.86 -5.47 -1.87
CA GLY A 27 -6.79 -6.15 -2.78
C GLY A 27 -7.61 -5.21 -3.66
N VAL A 28 -7.12 -3.98 -3.92
CA VAL A 28 -7.84 -2.96 -4.71
C VAL A 28 -7.13 -2.61 -6.01
N SER A 29 -7.89 -2.18 -7.01
CA SER A 29 -7.35 -1.74 -8.30
C SER A 29 -6.56 -0.43 -8.20
N ARG A 30 -5.57 -0.23 -9.09
CA ARG A 30 -4.78 1.02 -9.18
C ARG A 30 -5.65 2.27 -9.29
N ASP A 31 -6.75 2.18 -10.01
CA ASP A 31 -7.72 3.26 -10.18
C ASP A 31 -8.30 3.73 -8.82
N THR A 32 -8.57 2.77 -7.93
CA THR A 32 -9.07 3.05 -6.58
C THR A 32 -8.02 3.77 -5.73
N ILE A 33 -6.75 3.34 -5.83
CA ILE A 33 -5.63 4.03 -5.17
C ILE A 33 -5.53 5.48 -5.64
N TYR A 34 -5.54 5.74 -6.95
CA TYR A 34 -5.49 7.10 -7.47
C TYR A 34 -6.70 7.93 -7.03
N ARG A 35 -7.90 7.34 -6.99
CA ARG A 35 -9.11 8.00 -6.48
C ARG A 35 -8.98 8.34 -4.99
N TRP A 36 -8.34 7.50 -4.20
CA TRP A 36 -8.08 7.79 -2.78
C TRP A 36 -7.01 8.85 -2.58
N ILE A 37 -5.97 8.88 -3.41
CA ILE A 37 -4.97 9.96 -3.38
C ILE A 37 -5.62 11.30 -3.70
N ALA A 38 -6.42 11.38 -4.77
CA ALA A 38 -7.05 12.62 -5.22
C ALA A 38 -8.25 13.05 -4.35
N GLY A 39 -9.09 12.11 -3.93
CA GLY A 39 -10.37 12.39 -3.28
C GLY A 39 -10.42 12.13 -1.77
N ARG A 40 -9.53 11.29 -1.22
CA ARG A 40 -9.53 10.94 0.20
C ARG A 40 -8.24 11.31 0.94
N GLY A 41 -7.25 11.87 0.25
CA GLY A 41 -5.98 12.24 0.85
C GLY A 41 -5.23 11.03 1.41
N MET A 42 -5.23 9.91 0.69
CA MET A 42 -4.46 8.73 1.06
C MET A 42 -2.98 9.09 1.28
N PRO A 43 -2.31 8.57 2.32
CA PRO A 43 -0.91 8.87 2.61
C PRO A 43 0.00 8.33 1.50
N ALA A 44 0.29 9.19 0.55
CA ALA A 44 1.12 8.93 -0.62
C ALA A 44 2.23 9.96 -0.66
N HIS A 45 3.47 9.48 -0.76
CA HIS A 45 4.66 10.32 -0.83
C HIS A 45 5.16 10.38 -2.26
N ARG A 46 5.25 11.59 -2.83
CA ARG A 46 5.74 11.78 -4.19
C ARG A 46 7.27 11.84 -4.17
N ILE A 47 7.91 10.76 -4.59
CA ILE A 47 9.38 10.70 -4.69
C ILE A 47 9.74 10.77 -6.19
N GLY A 48 10.13 11.97 -6.62
CA GLY A 48 10.37 12.27 -8.03
C GLY A 48 9.08 12.22 -8.85
N ARG A 49 9.02 11.28 -9.80
CA ARG A 49 7.84 11.08 -10.67
C ARG A 49 6.92 9.96 -10.19
N LEU A 50 7.31 9.21 -9.16
CA LEU A 50 6.60 8.02 -8.69
C LEU A 50 5.96 8.28 -7.33
N TRP A 51 4.77 7.73 -7.14
CA TRP A 51 4.14 7.65 -5.83
C TRP A 51 4.70 6.47 -5.06
N LYS A 52 5.12 6.76 -3.83
CA LYS A 52 5.65 5.80 -2.87
C LYS A 52 4.79 5.83 -1.63
N PHE A 53 4.58 4.66 -1.04
CA PHE A 53 3.68 4.47 0.08
C PHE A 53 4.42 3.77 1.20
N LYS A 54 4.11 4.12 2.44
CA LYS A 54 4.48 3.33 3.59
C LYS A 54 3.31 2.44 3.96
N LEU A 55 3.55 1.14 4.07
CA LEU A 55 2.50 0.19 4.45
C LEU A 55 1.87 0.55 5.80
N SER A 56 2.65 0.97 6.80
CA SER A 56 2.11 1.33 8.11
C SER A 56 1.18 2.55 8.06
N GLU A 57 1.53 3.58 7.28
CA GLU A 57 0.67 4.76 7.11
C GLU A 57 -0.61 4.40 6.35
N VAL A 58 -0.48 3.60 5.30
CA VAL A 58 -1.62 3.13 4.51
C VAL A 58 -2.54 2.24 5.33
N ASP A 59 -1.99 1.34 6.15
CA ASP A 59 -2.74 0.44 7.02
C ASP A 59 -3.46 1.23 8.13
N ALA A 60 -2.77 2.18 8.78
CA ALA A 60 -3.39 3.08 9.75
C ALA A 60 -4.50 3.93 9.12
N TRP A 61 -4.28 4.44 7.91
CA TRP A 61 -5.30 5.16 7.15
C TRP A 61 -6.48 4.26 6.78
N ALA A 62 -6.21 3.04 6.29
CA ALA A 62 -7.25 2.08 5.92
C ALA A 62 -8.09 1.67 7.13
N ARG A 63 -7.48 1.49 8.31
CA ARG A 63 -8.19 1.21 9.57
C ARG A 63 -9.06 2.35 10.05
N THR A 64 -8.66 3.60 9.77
CA THR A 64 -9.47 4.77 10.16
C THR A 64 -10.60 5.05 9.16
N LYS A 65 -10.48 4.61 7.90
CA LYS A 65 -11.49 4.83 6.85
C LYS A 65 -11.53 3.75 5.75
N PRO A 66 -12.20 2.60 5.91
CA PRO A 66 -12.53 1.76 4.76
C PRO A 66 -14.03 1.83 4.40
N GLU A 67 -14.26 1.99 3.09
CA GLU A 67 -15.49 1.91 2.28
C GLU A 67 -16.53 3.08 2.29
N PRO A 68 -16.94 3.62 1.11
CA PRO A 68 -18.28 4.16 0.91
C PRO A 68 -19.26 2.99 0.65
N ALA A 69 -20.28 2.86 1.48
CA ALA A 69 -21.47 2.09 1.14
C ALA A 69 -22.08 2.53 -0.21
#